data_AF-A0A6J6NDM2-F1
#
_entry.id   AF-A0A6J6NDM2-F1
#
_cell.length_a   1.000
_cell.length_b   1.000
_cell.length_c   1.000
_cell.angle_alpha   90.00
_cell.angle_beta   90.00
_cell.angle_gamma   90.00
#
_symmetry.space_group_name_H-M   'P 1'
#
loop_
_entity.id
_entity.type
_entity.pdbx_description
1 polymer ?
#
loop_
_entity_poly.entity_id
_entity_poly.type
_entity_poly.pdbx_seq_one_letter_code
_entity_poly.pdbx_strand_id
1 'polypeptide(L)'
;MYQLQGKIEVPTITLSAPSDHITPGGAVTYLNKQYAAAISAGTAKANMLLNVWNKPADSYSTFDASGAVTPAKTPNGVGHCNYTASQVLAVARLAAASAKSGKLPSMTTAKAAIKNDANLFIDPNFEPPLLKFRQ
;
A
#
# COMPACT_ATOMS: atom_id res chain seq x y z
N MET A 1 10.58 19.33 -19.42
CA MET A 1 10.37 18.82 -18.05
C MET A 1 10.45 17.30 -18.15
N TYR A 2 11.52 16.67 -17.63
CA TYR A 2 11.66 15.22 -17.67
C TYR A 2 10.76 14.64 -16.58
N GLN A 3 9.53 14.29 -16.94
CA GLN A 3 8.63 13.60 -16.02
C GLN A 3 9.19 12.19 -15.86
N LEU A 4 9.57 11.80 -14.64
CA LEU A 4 9.92 10.42 -14.34
C LEU A 4 8.73 9.53 -14.75
N GLN A 5 8.90 8.76 -15.82
CA GLN A 5 7.91 7.78 -16.25
C GLN A 5 8.28 6.46 -15.57
N GLY A 6 7.54 6.09 -14.53
CA GLY A 6 7.63 4.76 -13.94
C GLY A 6 6.76 3.78 -14.74
N LYS A 7 7.36 2.70 -15.25
CA LYS A 7 6.63 1.56 -15.82
C LYS A 7 6.77 0.35 -14.90
N ILE A 8 5.68 -0.37 -14.68
CA ILE A 8 5.69 -1.63 -13.92
C ILE A 8 6.05 -2.76 -14.90
N GLU A 9 7.35 -3.02 -15.03
CA GLU A 9 7.89 -4.06 -15.92
C GLU A 9 8.37 -5.31 -15.16
N VAL A 10 8.56 -5.16 -13.85
CA VAL A 10 9.01 -6.20 -12.92
C VAL A 10 8.03 -6.33 -11.76
N PRO A 11 8.01 -7.48 -11.05
CA PRO A 11 7.18 -7.65 -9.86
C PRO A 11 7.40 -6.50 -8.86
N THR A 12 6.32 -5.78 -8.58
CA THR A 12 6.30 -4.59 -7.75
C THR A 12 5.29 -4.81 -6.63
N ILE A 13 5.72 -4.55 -5.39
CA ILE A 13 4.88 -4.68 -4.20
C ILE A 13 4.83 -3.33 -3.50
N THR A 14 3.63 -2.78 -3.30
CA THR A 14 3.45 -1.56 -2.49
C THR A 14 3.15 -1.92 -1.04
N LEU A 15 3.62 -1.08 -0.12
CA LEU A 15 3.17 -1.03 1.26
C LEU A 15 2.64 0.39 1.49
N SER A 16 1.33 0.52 1.66
CA SER A 16 0.68 1.82 1.76
C SER A 16 -0.31 1.85 2.91
N ALA A 17 -0.39 2.98 3.61
CA ALA A 17 -1.41 3.22 4.62
C ALA A 17 -2.49 4.16 4.05
N PRO A 18 -3.78 3.80 4.09
CA PRO A 18 -4.86 4.68 3.61
C PRO A 18 -4.95 5.99 4.40
N SER A 19 -4.50 5.99 5.66
CA SER A 19 -4.47 7.16 6.56
C SER A 19 -3.09 7.86 6.61
N ASP A 20 -2.29 7.72 5.54
CA ASP A 20 -1.09 8.53 5.33
C ASP A 20 -1.45 9.87 4.69
N HIS A 21 -1.12 10.98 5.34
CA HIS A 21 -1.46 12.32 4.85
C HIS A 21 -0.41 12.93 3.90
N ILE A 22 0.75 12.28 3.74
CA ILE A 22 1.84 12.69 2.85
C ILE A 22 1.84 11.85 1.56
N THR A 23 1.54 10.55 1.69
CA THR A 23 1.37 9.63 0.55
C THR A 23 0.03 8.89 0.67
N PRO A 24 -1.10 9.59 0.47
CA PRO A 24 -2.43 9.04 0.68
C PRO A 24 -2.70 7.84 -0.22
N GLY A 25 -3.57 6.93 0.25
CA GLY A 25 -3.88 5.69 -0.47
C GLY A 25 -4.37 5.91 -1.91
N GLY A 26 -4.95 7.08 -2.21
CA GLY A 26 -5.29 7.49 -3.56
C GLY A 26 -4.12 7.49 -4.54
N ALA A 27 -2.88 7.68 -4.08
CA ALA A 27 -1.68 7.56 -4.93
C ALA A 27 -1.53 6.14 -5.49
N VAL A 28 -1.82 5.11 -4.69
CA VAL A 28 -1.84 3.71 -5.13
C VAL A 28 -3.05 3.45 -6.04
N THR A 29 -4.22 4.03 -5.77
CA THR A 29 -5.36 3.99 -6.71
C THR A 29 -4.98 4.55 -8.08
N TYR A 30 -4.26 5.67 -8.11
CA TYR A 30 -3.78 6.26 -9.35
C TYR A 30 -2.77 5.35 -10.06
N LEU A 31 -1.82 4.76 -9.33
CA LEU A 31 -0.88 3.77 -9.85
C LEU A 31 -1.61 2.57 -10.47
N ASN A 32 -2.62 2.03 -9.78
CA ASN A 32 -3.42 0.91 -10.26
C ASN A 32 -4.12 1.26 -11.59
N LYS A 33 -4.71 2.46 -11.69
CA LYS A 33 -5.37 2.94 -12.92
C LYS A 33 -4.39 3.09 -14.08
N GLN A 34 -3.23 3.70 -13.83
CA GLN A 34 -2.17 3.84 -14.83
C GLN A 34 -1.66 2.47 -15.30
N TYR A 35 -1.47 1.54 -14.37
CA TYR A 35 -1.02 0.19 -14.69
C TYR A 35 -2.07 -0.61 -15.47
N ALA A 36 -3.34 -0.54 -15.07
CA ALA A 36 -4.43 -1.17 -15.80
C ALA A 36 -4.54 -0.64 -17.24
N ALA A 37 -4.45 0.69 -17.42
CA ALA A 37 -4.42 1.31 -18.74
C ALA A 37 -3.21 0.84 -19.57
N ALA A 38 -2.03 0.72 -18.95
CA ALA A 38 -0.83 0.22 -19.62
C ALA A 38 -0.94 -1.24 -20.06
N ILE A 39 -1.59 -2.10 -19.25
CA ILE A 39 -1.91 -3.49 -19.63
C ILE A 39 -2.86 -3.49 -20.82
N SER A 40 -3.96 -2.73 -20.77
CA SER A 40 -4.93 -2.66 -21.88
C SER A 40 -4.30 -2.14 -23.18
N ALA A 41 -3.30 -1.27 -23.08
CA ALA A 41 -2.54 -0.76 -24.22
C ALA A 41 -1.43 -1.72 -24.70
N GLY A 42 -1.21 -2.87 -24.04
CA GLY A 42 -0.13 -3.81 -24.37
C GLY A 42 1.28 -3.30 -24.04
N THR A 43 1.38 -2.24 -23.23
CA THR A 43 2.67 -1.61 -22.85
C THR A 43 3.19 -2.09 -21.49
N ALA A 44 2.41 -2.92 -20.78
CA ALA A 44 2.81 -3.56 -19.53
C ALA A 44 2.31 -5.01 -19.46
N LYS A 45 3.02 -5.85 -18.71
CA LYS A 45 2.61 -7.24 -18.43
C LYS A 45 1.63 -7.26 -17.27
N ALA A 46 0.55 -8.05 -17.38
CA ALA A 46 -0.36 -8.31 -16.27
C ALA A 46 0.33 -9.07 -15.12
N ASN A 47 -0.27 -9.04 -13.93
CA ASN A 47 0.19 -9.77 -12.73
C ASN A 47 1.61 -9.37 -12.25
N MET A 48 1.94 -8.08 -12.35
CA MET A 48 3.21 -7.50 -11.87
C MET A 48 3.05 -6.49 -10.73
N LEU A 49 1.82 -6.16 -10.30
CA LEU A 49 1.57 -5.28 -9.16
C LEU A 49 0.77 -5.99 -8.06
N LEU A 50 1.28 -5.95 -6.83
CA LEU A 50 0.59 -6.37 -5.62
C LEU A 50 0.55 -5.20 -4.63
N ASN A 51 -0.62 -4.90 -4.08
CA ASN A 51 -0.76 -3.88 -3.05
C ASN A 51 -0.99 -4.53 -1.69
N VAL A 52 -0.11 -4.21 -0.74
CA VAL A 52 -0.26 -4.52 0.68
C VAL A 52 -0.63 -3.24 1.39
N TRP A 53 -1.72 -3.30 2.14
CA TRP A 53 -2.29 -2.14 2.81
C TRP A 53 -2.11 -2.24 4.31
N ASN A 54 -1.76 -1.14 4.97
CA ASN A 54 -1.72 -1.02 6.43
C ASN A 54 -2.89 -0.14 6.90
N LYS A 55 -4.00 -0.74 7.31
CA LYS A 55 -5.19 0.02 7.76
C LYS A 55 -5.24 0.09 9.29
N PRO A 56 -5.45 1.29 9.88
CA PRO A 56 -5.70 1.44 11.30
C PRO A 56 -7.12 0.93 11.66
N ALA A 57 -7.45 0.89 12.95
CA ALA A 57 -8.84 0.68 13.37
C ALA A 57 -9.77 1.75 12.74
N ASP A 58 -11.04 1.43 12.49
CA ASP A 58 -11.99 2.38 11.87
C ASP A 58 -12.16 3.67 12.69
N SER A 59 -11.96 3.58 14.01
CA SER A 59 -11.77 4.71 14.91
C SER A 59 -10.46 4.54 15.67
N TYR A 60 -9.60 5.56 15.62
CA TYR A 60 -8.22 5.49 16.13
C TYR A 60 -7.81 6.70 16.97
N SER A 61 -8.68 7.69 17.14
CA SER A 61 -8.42 8.84 18.01
C SER A 61 -9.71 9.40 18.59
N THR A 62 -9.64 9.86 19.83
CA THR A 62 -10.69 10.66 20.48
C THR A 62 -10.09 11.98 20.98
N PHE A 63 -10.93 13.01 21.06
CA PHE A 63 -10.55 14.31 21.58
C PHE A 63 -11.35 14.56 22.87
N ASP A 64 -10.69 14.99 23.93
CA ASP A 64 -11.39 15.45 25.14
C ASP A 64 -11.88 16.90 25.00
N ALA A 65 -12.55 17.42 26.03
CA ALA A 65 -13.09 18.78 26.04
C ALA A 65 -12.00 19.88 25.92
N SER A 66 -10.74 19.56 26.22
CA SER A 66 -9.59 20.46 26.04
C SER A 66 -8.94 20.34 24.66
N GLY A 67 -9.38 19.38 23.84
CA GLY A 67 -8.81 19.06 22.54
C GLY A 67 -7.63 18.09 22.60
N ALA A 68 -7.35 17.47 23.76
CA ALA A 68 -6.27 16.50 23.87
C ALA A 68 -6.64 15.19 23.17
N VAL A 69 -5.70 14.66 22.36
CA VAL A 69 -5.88 13.42 21.59
C VAL A 69 -5.48 12.19 22.40
N THR A 70 -6.35 11.17 22.37
CA THR A 70 -6.02 9.81 22.85
C THR A 70 -6.11 8.81 21.69
N PRO A 71 -5.10 7.94 21.49
CA PRO A 71 -3.84 7.85 22.24
C PRO A 71 -2.84 8.97 21.87
N ALA A 72 -1.97 9.34 22.82
CA ALA A 72 -0.94 10.37 22.59
C ALA A 72 0.09 9.98 21.51
N LYS A 73 0.29 8.68 21.27
CA LYS A 73 1.12 8.18 20.17
C LYS A 73 0.24 7.83 18.98
N THR A 74 0.66 8.26 17.80
CA THR A 74 0.01 7.92 16.54
C THR A 74 -0.10 6.39 16.37
N PRO A 75 -1.32 5.84 16.25
CA PRO A 75 -1.53 4.41 16.05
C PRO A 75 -0.92 3.91 14.74
N ASN A 76 -0.52 2.63 14.70
CA ASN A 76 -0.04 1.98 13.47
C ASN A 76 -1.06 2.12 12.33
N GLY A 77 -0.57 2.36 11.11
CA GLY A 77 -1.44 2.61 9.95
C GLY A 77 -1.97 4.05 9.85
N VAL A 78 -1.73 4.91 10.84
CA VAL A 78 -2.01 6.36 10.79
C VAL A 78 -0.71 7.14 10.59
N GLY A 79 -0.73 8.12 9.68
CA GLY A 79 0.41 9.01 9.41
C GLY A 79 1.41 8.45 8.40
N HIS A 80 2.50 9.20 8.18
CA HIS A 80 3.47 8.88 7.14
C HIS A 80 4.43 7.76 7.55
N CYS A 81 4.47 6.69 6.73
CA CYS A 81 5.37 5.55 6.91
C CYS A 81 5.36 4.91 8.32
N ASN A 82 4.23 4.98 9.03
CA ASN A 82 4.09 4.44 10.38
C ASN A 82 3.88 2.92 10.36
N TYR A 83 4.96 2.20 10.00
CA TYR A 83 5.03 0.75 9.90
C TYR A 83 5.90 0.17 11.01
N THR A 84 5.56 -1.03 11.47
CA THR A 84 6.45 -1.79 12.35
C THR A 84 7.59 -2.42 11.53
N ALA A 85 8.70 -2.75 12.20
CA ALA A 85 9.80 -3.46 11.55
C ALA A 85 9.36 -4.81 10.95
N SER A 86 8.42 -5.52 11.59
CA SER A 86 7.88 -6.78 11.09
C SER A 86 7.04 -6.60 9.82
N GLN A 87 6.27 -5.52 9.71
CA GLN A 87 5.50 -5.18 8.51
C GLN A 87 6.43 -4.93 7.32
N VAL A 88 7.46 -4.09 7.52
CA VAL A 88 8.46 -3.82 6.50
C VAL A 88 9.18 -5.10 6.08
N LEU A 89 9.59 -5.94 7.04
CA LEU A 89 10.29 -7.20 6.76
C LEU A 89 9.40 -8.22 6.04
N ALA A 90 8.11 -8.30 6.35
CA ALA A 90 7.17 -9.17 5.65
C ALA A 90 7.07 -8.81 4.17
N VAL A 91 6.91 -7.52 3.87
CA VAL A 91 6.86 -7.02 2.48
C VAL A 91 8.20 -7.18 1.79
N ALA A 92 9.32 -6.90 2.47
CA ALA A 92 10.67 -7.08 1.92
C ALA A 92 10.95 -8.54 1.54
N ARG A 93 10.49 -9.51 2.33
CA ARG A 93 10.61 -10.94 2.00
C ARG A 93 9.80 -11.33 0.76
N LEU A 94 8.58 -10.80 0.63
CA LEU A 94 7.77 -11.00 -0.58
C LEU A 94 8.45 -10.38 -1.80
N ALA A 95 9.01 -9.18 -1.66
CA ALA A 95 9.74 -8.48 -2.73
C ALA A 95 10.99 -9.25 -3.14
N ALA A 96 11.79 -9.75 -2.18
CA ALA A 96 12.99 -10.55 -2.45
C ALA A 96 12.66 -11.86 -3.17
N ALA A 97 11.60 -12.57 -2.74
CA ALA A 97 11.15 -13.79 -3.42
C ALA A 97 10.65 -13.49 -4.85
N SER A 98 9.98 -12.35 -5.03
CA SER A 98 9.49 -11.92 -6.35
C SER A 98 10.62 -11.53 -7.29
N ALA A 99 11.63 -10.82 -6.78
CA ALA A 99 12.83 -10.46 -7.52
C ALA A 99 13.60 -11.70 -7.98
N LYS A 100 13.74 -12.71 -7.11
CA LYS A 100 14.42 -13.97 -7.45
C LYS A 100 13.68 -14.79 -8.51
N SER A 101 12.35 -14.80 -8.49
CA SER A 101 11.53 -15.62 -9.38
C SER A 101 11.08 -14.89 -10.66
N GLY A 102 11.19 -13.55 -10.69
CA GLY A 102 10.61 -12.71 -11.74
C GLY A 102 9.07 -12.70 -11.75
N LYS A 103 8.42 -13.17 -10.68
CA LYS A 103 6.96 -13.29 -10.57
C LYS A 103 6.48 -12.81 -9.21
N LEU A 104 5.28 -12.23 -9.15
CA LEU A 104 4.63 -11.98 -7.86
C LEU A 104 4.28 -13.30 -7.15
N PRO A 105 4.21 -13.30 -5.80
CA PRO A 105 3.64 -14.41 -5.05
C PRO A 105 2.18 -14.64 -5.44
N SER A 106 1.71 -15.89 -5.31
CA SER A 106 0.28 -16.16 -5.40
C SER A 106 -0.48 -15.37 -4.32
N MET A 107 -1.76 -15.08 -4.56
CA MET A 107 -2.60 -14.38 -3.58
C MET A 107 -2.67 -15.13 -2.23
N THR A 108 -2.75 -16.47 -2.28
CA THR A 108 -2.73 -17.33 -1.09
C THR A 108 -1.41 -17.19 -0.32
N THR A 109 -0.28 -17.20 -1.03
CA THR A 109 1.06 -17.03 -0.42
C THR A 109 1.21 -15.64 0.20
N ALA A 110 0.79 -14.59 -0.52
CA ALA A 110 0.88 -13.22 -0.03
C ALA A 110 0.03 -13.00 1.23
N LYS A 111 -1.23 -13.48 1.22
CA LYS A 111 -2.11 -13.43 2.41
C LYS A 111 -1.55 -14.22 3.58
N ALA A 112 -0.99 -15.41 3.32
CA ALA A 112 -0.38 -16.22 4.37
C ALA A 112 0.85 -15.55 5.01
N ALA A 113 1.61 -14.76 4.24
CA ALA A 113 2.80 -14.05 4.73
C ALA A 113 2.46 -12.91 5.70
N ILE A 114 1.27 -12.31 5.57
CA ILE A 114 0.83 -11.19 6.42
C ILE A 114 -0.24 -11.57 7.45
N LYS A 115 -0.72 -12.83 7.46
CA LYS A 115 -1.90 -13.27 8.23
C LYS A 115 -1.86 -13.01 9.74
N ASN A 116 -0.66 -12.87 10.31
CA ASN A 116 -0.47 -12.66 11.75
C ASN A 116 -0.39 -11.16 12.12
N ASP A 117 -0.44 -10.27 11.13
CA ASP A 117 -0.49 -8.83 11.34
C ASP A 117 -1.95 -8.36 11.28
N ALA A 118 -2.40 -7.68 12.33
CA ALA A 118 -3.79 -7.24 12.45
C ALA A 118 -4.14 -6.05 11.54
N ASN A 119 -3.14 -5.31 11.07
CA ASN A 119 -3.33 -4.10 10.27
C ASN A 119 -3.07 -4.33 8.78
N LEU A 120 -2.25 -5.33 8.43
CA LEU A 120 -1.96 -5.64 7.04
C LEU A 120 -3.08 -6.43 6.38
N PHE A 121 -3.49 -6.00 5.18
CA PHE A 121 -4.41 -6.75 4.34
C PHE A 121 -4.10 -6.60 2.86
N ILE A 122 -4.66 -7.51 2.06
CA ILE A 122 -4.62 -7.47 0.61
C ILE A 122 -6.05 -7.64 0.10
N ASP A 123 -6.55 -6.61 -0.57
CA ASP A 123 -7.82 -6.60 -1.25
C ASP A 123 -7.64 -5.96 -2.63
N PRO A 124 -7.77 -6.74 -3.73
CA PRO A 124 -7.70 -6.21 -5.09
C PRO A 124 -8.76 -5.16 -5.44
N ASN A 125 -9.87 -5.13 -4.69
CA ASN A 125 -10.99 -4.23 -4.92
C ASN A 125 -10.98 -3.00 -3.99
N PHE A 126 -10.02 -2.92 -3.07
CA PHE A 126 -9.92 -1.78 -2.17
C PHE A 126 -9.33 -0.57 -2.91
N GLU A 127 -10.16 0.45 -3.08
CA GLU A 127 -9.84 1.66 -3.84
C GLU A 127 -10.03 2.92 -2.97
N PRO A 128 -8.99 3.34 -2.22
CA PRO A 128 -9.02 4.61 -1.51
C PRO A 128 -9.28 5.79 -2.47
N PRO A 129 -9.99 6.82 -2.00
CA PRO A 129 -10.36 7.96 -2.84
C PRO A 129 -9.12 8.72 -3.34
N LEU A 130 -9.20 9.17 -4.60
CA LEU A 130 -8.24 10.10 -5.18
C LEU A 130 -8.47 11.50 -4.62
N LEU A 131 -7.42 12.15 -4.11
CA LEU A 131 -7.50 13.56 -3.75
C LEU A 131 -7.65 14.42 -5.01
N LYS A 132 -8.41 15.51 -4.91
CA LYS A 132 -8.67 16.45 -6.01
C LYS A 132 -7.37 17.04 -6.58
N PHE A 133 -6.42 17.35 -5.69
CA PHE A 133 -5.09 17.81 -6.04
C PHE A 133 -4.10 16.73 -5.60
N ARG A 134 -3.24 16.32 -6.52
CA ARG A 134 -2.15 15.37 -6.22
C ARG A 134 -1.08 16.14 -5.43
N GLN A 135 -0.60 15.54 -4.34
CA GLN A 135 0.65 15.94 -3.70
C GLN A 135 1.83 15.58 -4.60
#